data_AF-A0A1F9F7Q2-F1
#
_entry.id   AF-A0A1F9F7Q2-F1
#
_cell.length_a   1.000
_cell.length_b   1.000
_cell.length_c   1.000
_cell.angle_alpha   90.00
_cell.angle_beta   90.00
_cell.angle_gamma   90.00
#
_symmetry.space_group_name_H-M   'P 1'
#
loop_
_entity.id
_entity.type
_entity.pdbx_description
1 polymer ?
#
loop_
_entity_poly.entity_id
_entity_poly.type
_entity_poly.pdbx_seq_one_letter_code
_entity_poly.pdbx_strand_id
1 'polypeptide(L)'
;MTSDKKGAAIGQVDLKKAQQPGVQRGRDTKLQQLGRQTISTLYMLVRNVKMYDPDNDIFVQPFENLRTAINTIVAVDGLYQLQACGTTVYVNNKQLQLDFASLDNVRFLTEEFKARDVGGFNVARPVQLQELKDFIWIFSPRNEASVEEDGVQGKKLLNIKVGKFAKIRDQLDKMEDNAIESERKVDRKKYALTVYARTIYYMRKFIERLQSGGQLPSMSPAQRLVQDFVDIAAEQRSHFLGMTTTRSVDEYLLFHSVNTMKIAIVFGQELGLSRAQMHELGMAALFHDIGMAEIDPGILNKRRQLTKEERRRIDLFPLHTVKTLLKGRSLDMGMTKRIIASYEAKVDYSVPMKDKDGNVKLMLPKVELGVYGSVINIAATYDALTSARPFRESYGPEVALTLMISDMQYKFDPFLLRVFMKVMAIQPVKVLPPGQQVISFG
;
A
#
# COMPACT_ATOMS: atom_id res chain seq x y z
N MET A 1 27.96 57.63 40.09
CA MET A 1 28.77 57.39 38.88
C MET A 1 29.44 56.04 39.09
N THR A 2 29.24 54.95 38.37
CA THR A 2 28.57 54.62 37.09
C THR A 2 28.17 53.15 37.18
N SER A 3 27.01 52.79 36.63
CA SER A 3 26.41 51.46 36.67
C SER A 3 27.17 50.41 35.84
N ASP A 4 27.42 49.25 36.43
CA ASP A 4 27.92 48.05 35.74
C ASP A 4 26.88 47.49 34.75
N LYS A 5 27.25 47.45 33.47
CA LYS A 5 26.52 46.74 32.41
C LYS A 5 26.96 45.27 32.38
N LYS A 6 26.14 44.35 32.89
CA LYS A 6 26.19 42.93 32.49
C LYS A 6 25.27 42.73 31.28
N GLY A 7 25.86 42.60 30.09
CA GLY A 7 25.16 42.10 28.92
C GLY A 7 24.91 40.61 29.05
N ALA A 8 23.64 40.21 29.24
CA ALA A 8 23.22 38.82 29.10
C ALA A 8 23.08 38.50 27.61
N ALA A 9 23.89 37.57 27.12
CA ALA A 9 23.81 37.04 25.77
C ALA A 9 22.43 36.41 25.53
N ILE A 10 21.71 36.93 24.53
CA ILE A 10 20.49 36.33 23.99
C ILE A 10 20.91 35.00 23.34
N GLY A 11 20.50 33.90 23.96
CA GLY A 11 20.79 32.55 23.48
C GLY A 11 20.28 32.33 22.06
N GLN A 12 21.17 31.96 21.15
CA GLN A 12 20.81 31.42 19.84
C GLN A 12 19.89 30.21 20.05
N VAL A 13 18.68 30.28 19.51
CA VAL A 13 17.76 29.13 19.47
C VAL A 13 18.35 28.10 18.52
N ASP A 14 18.82 26.99 19.09
CA ASP A 14 19.41 25.88 18.35
C ASP A 14 18.33 25.16 17.51
N LEU A 15 18.24 25.54 16.23
CA LEU A 15 17.27 25.02 15.25
C LEU A 15 17.34 23.49 15.07
N LYS A 16 18.41 22.82 15.54
CA LYS A 16 18.54 21.36 15.52
C LYS A 16 17.73 20.64 16.59
N LYS A 17 17.35 21.29 17.70
CA LYS A 17 16.47 20.69 18.72
C LYS A 17 15.00 20.61 18.29
N ALA A 18 14.58 21.43 17.33
CA ALA A 18 13.19 21.46 16.83
C ALA A 18 12.85 20.31 15.86
N GLN A 19 13.83 19.57 15.34
CA GLN A 19 13.66 18.51 14.34
C GLN A 19 13.83 17.07 14.89
N GLN A 20 13.83 16.89 16.21
CA GLN A 20 13.89 15.54 16.80
C GLN A 20 12.54 14.79 16.63
N PRO A 21 12.53 13.48 16.31
CA PRO A 21 11.30 12.71 16.06
C PRO A 21 10.27 12.73 17.20
N GLY A 22 10.74 12.81 18.46
CA GLY A 22 9.89 12.93 19.65
C GLY A 22 9.24 14.31 19.80
N VAL A 23 9.92 15.38 19.37
CA VAL A 23 9.42 16.76 19.41
C VAL A 23 8.33 16.96 18.35
N GLN A 24 8.49 16.36 17.16
CA GLN A 24 7.49 16.41 16.10
C GLN A 24 6.20 15.64 16.45
N ARG A 25 6.31 14.47 17.07
CA ARG A 25 5.14 13.71 17.59
C ARG A 25 4.40 14.48 18.69
N GLY A 26 5.15 15.15 19.60
CA GLY A 26 4.58 16.00 20.64
C GLY A 26 3.84 17.23 20.06
N ARG A 27 4.44 17.86 19.04
CA ARG A 27 3.86 19.00 18.32
C ARG A 27 2.55 18.63 17.62
N ASP A 28 2.51 17.50 16.93
CA ASP A 28 1.32 17.02 16.23
C ASP A 28 0.18 16.64 17.18
N THR A 29 0.51 16.01 18.31
CA THR A 29 -0.48 15.69 19.36
C THR A 29 -1.07 16.97 19.96
N LYS A 30 -0.25 17.99 20.19
CA LYS A 30 -0.69 19.28 20.72
C LYS A 30 -1.54 20.06 19.73
N LEU A 31 -1.21 20.02 18.44
CA LEU A 31 -2.03 20.61 17.37
C LEU A 31 -3.41 19.95 17.29
N GLN A 32 -3.48 18.62 17.39
CA GLN A 32 -4.75 17.88 17.43
C GLN A 32 -5.60 18.27 18.64
N GLN A 33 -4.99 18.38 19.83
CA GLN A 33 -5.69 18.79 21.05
C GLN A 33 -6.23 20.24 20.95
N LEU A 34 -5.38 21.19 20.58
CA LEU A 34 -5.75 22.60 20.45
C LEU A 34 -6.75 22.83 19.30
N GLY A 35 -6.62 22.08 18.21
CA GLY A 35 -7.55 22.10 17.08
C GLY A 35 -8.95 21.63 17.48
N ARG A 36 -9.06 20.50 18.21
CA ARG A 36 -10.35 20.04 18.77
C ARG A 36 -10.97 21.06 19.72
N GLN A 37 -10.17 21.62 20.63
CA GLN A 37 -10.63 22.66 21.55
C GLN A 37 -11.16 23.89 20.79
N THR A 38 -10.46 24.30 19.73
CA THR A 38 -10.86 25.42 18.88
C THR A 38 -12.22 25.16 18.24
N ILE A 39 -12.46 23.98 17.68
CA ILE A 39 -13.74 23.64 17.04
C ILE A 39 -14.90 23.62 18.02
N SER A 40 -14.73 22.99 19.18
CA SER A 40 -15.77 22.97 20.21
C SER A 40 -16.10 24.38 20.71
N THR A 41 -15.07 25.20 20.94
CA THR A 41 -15.25 26.60 21.37
C THR A 41 -15.92 27.45 20.29
N LEU A 42 -15.51 27.27 19.03
CA LEU A 42 -16.08 28.01 17.90
C LEU A 42 -17.56 27.66 17.69
N TYR A 43 -17.91 26.38 17.79
CA TYR A 43 -19.30 25.92 17.75
C TYR A 43 -20.14 26.63 18.82
N MET A 44 -19.66 26.64 20.07
CA MET A 44 -20.35 27.31 21.18
C MET A 44 -20.55 28.81 20.91
N LEU A 45 -19.51 29.50 20.43
CA LEU A 45 -19.55 30.93 20.12
C LEU A 45 -20.56 31.25 19.00
N VAL A 46 -20.46 30.53 17.87
CA VAL A 46 -21.34 30.72 16.71
C VAL A 46 -22.78 30.34 17.03
N ARG A 47 -23.01 29.32 17.86
CA ARG A 47 -24.36 28.96 18.31
C ARG A 47 -24.96 30.03 19.22
N ASN A 48 -24.19 30.57 20.16
CA ASN A 48 -24.69 31.52 21.15
C ASN A 48 -24.88 32.94 20.60
N VAL A 49 -24.07 33.37 19.61
CA VAL A 49 -24.20 34.71 18.99
C VAL A 49 -25.52 34.90 18.23
N LYS A 50 -26.25 33.80 18.00
CA LYS A 50 -27.63 33.84 17.49
C LYS A 50 -28.63 34.40 18.49
N MET A 51 -28.33 34.32 19.78
CA MET A 51 -29.25 34.69 20.87
C MET A 51 -28.74 35.89 21.68
N TYR A 52 -27.43 36.03 21.81
CA TYR A 52 -26.80 37.05 22.65
C TYR A 52 -25.77 37.86 21.86
N ASP A 53 -25.56 39.10 22.29
CA ASP A 53 -24.53 39.96 21.71
C ASP A 53 -23.11 39.47 22.09
N PRO A 54 -22.09 39.50 21.20
CA PRO A 54 -20.72 39.09 21.53
C PRO A 54 -20.09 39.76 22.75
N ASP A 55 -20.60 40.92 23.19
CA ASP A 55 -20.14 41.59 24.41
C ASP A 55 -20.76 41.05 25.71
N ASN A 56 -21.67 40.08 25.64
CA ASN A 56 -22.27 39.45 26.82
C ASN A 56 -21.25 38.58 27.60
N ASP A 57 -21.36 38.59 28.93
CA ASP A 57 -20.48 37.86 29.85
C ASP A 57 -20.34 36.36 29.54
N ILE A 58 -21.37 35.72 28.97
CA ILE A 58 -21.34 34.31 28.57
C ILE A 58 -20.22 33.99 27.56
N PHE A 59 -19.76 34.98 26.79
CA PHE A 59 -18.73 34.80 25.78
C PHE A 59 -17.31 35.07 26.27
N VAL A 60 -17.13 35.72 27.44
CA VAL A 60 -15.81 36.17 27.92
C VAL A 60 -14.82 34.99 28.02
N GLN A 61 -15.19 33.93 28.74
CA GLN A 61 -14.32 32.77 28.91
C GLN A 61 -14.11 31.96 27.61
N PRO A 62 -15.17 31.66 26.82
CA PRO A 62 -14.99 31.03 25.50
C PRO A 62 -14.06 31.81 24.56
N PHE A 63 -14.17 33.14 24.50
CA PHE A 63 -13.28 33.94 23.67
C PHE A 63 -11.82 33.89 24.13
N GLU A 64 -11.56 33.95 25.44
CA GLU A 64 -10.19 33.82 25.95
C GLU A 64 -9.59 32.44 25.67
N ASN A 65 -10.40 31.38 25.77
CA ASN A 65 -9.99 30.02 25.42
C ASN A 65 -9.64 29.91 23.92
N LEU A 66 -10.49 30.46 23.06
CA LEU A 66 -10.27 30.47 21.60
C LEU A 66 -9.00 31.26 21.25
N ARG A 67 -8.86 32.47 21.81
CA ARG A 67 -7.71 33.34 21.61
C ARG A 67 -6.41 32.65 22.03
N THR A 68 -6.42 32.01 23.19
CA THR A 68 -5.26 31.28 23.72
C THR A 68 -4.89 30.12 22.80
N ALA A 69 -5.87 29.32 22.33
CA ALA A 69 -5.63 28.19 21.46
C ALA A 69 -5.04 28.62 20.10
N ILE A 70 -5.67 29.59 19.42
CA ILE A 70 -5.20 30.12 18.14
C ILE A 70 -3.82 30.74 18.29
N ASN A 71 -3.60 31.62 19.27
CA ASN A 71 -2.31 32.30 19.45
C ASN A 71 -1.20 31.32 19.84
N THR A 72 -1.52 30.25 20.56
CA THR A 72 -0.55 29.17 20.85
C THR A 72 -0.15 28.47 19.56
N ILE A 73 -1.10 28.16 18.67
CA ILE A 73 -0.78 27.52 17.38
C ILE A 73 0.03 28.47 16.50
N VAL A 74 -0.35 29.75 16.40
CA VAL A 74 0.41 30.76 15.65
C VAL A 74 1.83 30.91 16.19
N ALA A 75 2.02 30.91 17.51
CA ALA A 75 3.35 31.02 18.11
C ALA A 75 4.25 29.81 17.81
N VAL A 76 3.67 28.61 17.64
CA VAL A 76 4.40 27.37 17.38
C VAL A 76 4.63 27.16 15.87
N ASP A 77 3.58 27.32 15.06
CA ASP A 77 3.55 26.99 13.63
C ASP A 77 3.71 28.19 12.70
N GLY A 78 3.73 29.42 13.25
CA GLY A 78 3.84 30.66 12.49
C GLY A 78 2.54 31.13 11.84
N LEU A 79 1.53 30.26 11.77
CA LEU A 79 0.20 30.57 11.29
C LEU A 79 -0.85 29.62 11.89
N TYR A 80 -2.10 30.04 11.85
CA TYR A 80 -3.27 29.21 12.10
C TYR A 80 -4.22 29.32 10.91
N GLN A 81 -4.50 28.21 10.24
CA GLN A 81 -5.42 28.11 9.12
C GLN A 81 -6.49 27.09 9.47
N LEU A 82 -7.75 27.51 9.50
CA LEU A 82 -8.90 26.63 9.70
C LEU A 82 -9.71 26.51 8.42
N GLN A 83 -10.01 25.28 8.03
CA GLN A 83 -10.88 24.96 6.89
C GLN A 83 -11.83 23.83 7.28
N ALA A 84 -13.11 23.95 6.92
CA ALA A 84 -14.14 22.95 7.18
C ALA A 84 -14.85 22.57 5.87
N CYS A 85 -14.96 21.27 5.60
CA CYS A 85 -15.63 20.71 4.42
C CYS A 85 -16.50 19.52 4.81
N GLY A 86 -17.82 19.63 4.63
CA GLY A 86 -18.77 18.61 5.07
C GLY A 86 -18.59 18.32 6.57
N THR A 87 -18.17 17.10 6.89
CA THR A 87 -17.87 16.63 8.26
C THR A 87 -16.38 16.63 8.60
N THR A 88 -15.51 17.02 7.67
CA THR A 88 -14.05 17.02 7.84
C THR A 88 -13.51 18.42 8.10
N VAL A 89 -12.60 18.54 9.06
CA VAL A 89 -11.96 19.81 9.43
C VAL A 89 -10.46 19.69 9.33
N TYR A 90 -9.81 20.72 8.78
CA TYR A 90 -8.37 20.83 8.65
C TYR A 90 -7.87 22.04 9.44
N VAL A 91 -6.80 21.84 10.20
CA VAL A 91 -6.02 22.91 10.82
C VAL A 91 -4.59 22.85 10.28
N ASN A 92 -4.08 23.95 9.73
CA ASN A 92 -2.75 24.03 9.10
C ASN A 92 -2.50 22.90 8.09
N ASN A 93 -3.50 22.63 7.22
CA ASN A 93 -3.52 21.54 6.24
C ASN A 93 -3.44 20.11 6.81
N LYS A 94 -3.62 19.94 8.12
CA LYS A 94 -3.72 18.62 8.77
C LYS A 94 -5.16 18.35 9.17
N GLN A 95 -5.66 17.18 8.79
CA GLN A 95 -7.00 16.73 9.18
C GLN A 95 -7.06 16.54 10.71
N LEU A 96 -8.08 17.13 11.33
CA LEU A 96 -8.36 16.91 12.73
C LEU A 96 -9.06 15.57 12.93
N GLN A 97 -8.57 14.78 13.89
CA GLN A 97 -9.23 13.59 14.36
C GLN A 97 -10.29 13.98 15.38
N LEU A 98 -11.55 13.95 14.95
CA LEU A 98 -12.74 14.32 15.71
C LEU A 98 -13.43 13.06 16.24
N ASP A 99 -14.00 13.16 17.45
CA ASP A 99 -14.86 12.11 17.98
C ASP A 99 -16.27 12.20 17.38
N PHE A 100 -17.06 11.13 17.52
CA PHE A 100 -18.43 11.08 17.01
C PHE A 100 -19.32 12.19 17.59
N ALA A 101 -19.10 12.59 18.85
CA ALA A 101 -19.85 13.65 19.51
C ALA A 101 -19.59 15.04 18.90
N SER A 102 -18.43 15.24 18.28
CA SER A 102 -18.08 16.51 17.63
C SER A 102 -18.62 16.63 16.19
N LEU A 103 -19.09 15.55 15.58
CA LEU A 103 -19.54 15.55 14.18
C LEU A 103 -20.76 16.46 13.95
N ASP A 104 -21.74 16.46 14.86
CA ASP A 104 -22.90 17.35 14.77
C ASP A 104 -22.50 18.82 14.97
N ASN A 105 -21.54 19.10 15.85
CA ASN A 105 -21.00 20.44 16.06
C ASN A 105 -20.29 20.96 14.80
N VAL A 106 -19.54 20.09 14.12
CA VAL A 106 -18.85 20.39 12.86
C VAL A 106 -19.85 20.62 11.74
N ARG A 107 -20.87 19.76 11.61
CA ARG A 107 -21.92 19.93 10.60
C ARG A 107 -22.62 21.28 10.77
N PHE A 108 -23.00 21.62 12.00
CA PHE A 108 -23.60 22.92 12.31
C PHE A 108 -22.67 24.08 11.90
N LEU A 109 -21.40 24.05 12.30
CA LEU A 109 -20.44 25.08 11.94
C LEU A 109 -20.28 25.23 10.42
N THR A 110 -20.15 24.11 9.69
CA THR A 110 -20.02 24.12 8.22
C THR A 110 -21.26 24.71 7.55
N GLU A 111 -22.46 24.44 8.08
CA GLU A 111 -23.71 25.04 7.57
C GLU A 111 -23.75 26.56 7.79
N GLU A 112 -23.37 27.04 8.98
CA GLU A 112 -23.28 28.48 9.26
C GLU A 112 -22.23 29.19 8.42
N PHE A 113 -21.08 28.54 8.24
CA PHE A 113 -19.99 29.00 7.40
C PHE A 113 -20.44 29.17 5.95
N LYS A 114 -21.12 28.15 5.41
CA LYS A 114 -21.72 28.19 4.07
C LYS A 114 -22.78 29.28 3.95
N ALA A 115 -23.65 29.45 4.95
CA ALA A 115 -24.69 30.48 4.94
C ALA A 115 -24.13 31.91 4.86
N ARG A 116 -22.86 32.10 5.25
CA ARG A 116 -22.15 33.39 5.23
C ARG A 116 -21.03 33.48 4.19
N ASP A 117 -20.94 32.54 3.26
CA ASP A 117 -19.83 32.40 2.27
C ASP A 117 -18.42 32.35 2.90
N VAL A 118 -18.34 31.88 4.14
CA VAL A 118 -17.08 31.68 4.87
C VAL A 118 -16.63 30.24 4.64
N GLY A 119 -15.50 30.03 3.97
CA GLY A 119 -14.89 28.70 3.77
C GLY A 119 -13.87 28.30 4.85
N GLY A 120 -13.55 29.25 5.74
CA GLY A 120 -12.48 29.12 6.72
C GLY A 120 -11.81 30.46 6.98
N PHE A 121 -10.80 30.48 7.83
CA PHE A 121 -10.03 31.68 8.10
C PHE A 121 -8.58 31.38 8.43
N ASN A 122 -7.73 32.36 8.12
CA ASN A 122 -6.28 32.30 8.30
C ASN A 122 -5.84 33.41 9.25
N VAL A 123 -4.87 33.08 10.10
CA VAL A 123 -4.31 33.96 11.10
C VAL A 123 -2.80 33.84 11.05
N ALA A 124 -2.12 34.89 10.60
CA ALA A 124 -0.66 34.92 10.50
C ALA A 124 0.02 35.63 11.69
N ARG A 125 -0.77 36.31 12.53
CA ARG A 125 -0.29 37.07 13.70
C ARG A 125 -1.23 36.85 14.88
N PRO A 126 -0.76 36.97 16.13
CA PRO A 126 -1.62 36.78 17.30
C PRO A 126 -2.87 37.66 17.24
N VAL A 127 -4.04 37.03 17.36
CA VAL A 127 -5.35 37.68 17.34
C VAL A 127 -5.68 38.34 18.65
N GLN A 128 -6.41 39.45 18.55
CA GLN A 128 -6.92 40.20 19.69
C GLN A 128 -8.36 39.76 20.03
N LEU A 129 -8.79 40.01 21.26
CA LEU A 129 -10.13 39.66 21.73
C LEU A 129 -11.22 40.35 20.90
N GLN A 130 -11.07 41.65 20.65
CA GLN A 130 -12.02 42.44 19.87
C GLN A 130 -12.18 41.89 18.44
N GLU A 131 -11.08 41.44 17.86
CA GLU A 131 -11.07 40.88 16.51
C GLU A 131 -11.81 39.53 16.44
N LEU A 132 -11.69 38.69 17.47
CA LEU A 132 -12.48 37.46 17.57
C LEU A 132 -13.96 37.75 17.77
N LYS A 133 -14.31 38.79 18.54
CA LYS A 133 -15.71 39.23 18.69
C LYS A 133 -16.28 39.68 17.35
N ASP A 134 -15.54 40.48 16.61
CA ASP A 134 -15.94 40.96 15.29
C ASP A 134 -16.05 39.82 14.27
N PHE A 135 -15.16 38.81 14.34
CA PHE A 135 -15.29 37.60 13.52
C PHE A 135 -16.53 36.78 13.88
N ILE A 136 -16.84 36.58 15.16
CA ILE A 136 -18.04 35.85 15.58
C ILE A 136 -19.32 36.62 15.24
N TRP A 137 -19.28 37.96 15.28
CA TRP A 137 -20.41 38.80 14.90
C TRP A 137 -20.88 38.57 13.46
N ILE A 138 -19.99 38.11 12.56
CA ILE A 138 -20.33 37.74 11.17
C ILE A 138 -21.51 36.75 11.12
N PHE A 139 -21.59 35.84 12.09
CA PHE A 139 -22.62 34.81 12.17
C PHE A 139 -23.88 35.26 12.93
N SER A 140 -23.89 36.49 13.47
CA SER A 140 -25.07 37.04 14.14
C SER A 140 -26.21 37.25 13.15
N PRO A 141 -27.47 36.91 13.49
CA PRO A 141 -28.65 37.21 12.66
C PRO A 141 -28.79 38.69 12.32
N ARG A 142 -28.20 39.59 13.14
CA ARG A 142 -28.22 41.05 12.92
C ARG A 142 -27.23 41.53 11.85
N ASN A 143 -26.32 40.67 11.40
CA ASN A 143 -25.43 40.99 10.30
C ASN A 143 -26.14 40.75 8.97
N GLU A 144 -26.34 41.80 8.18
CA GLU A 144 -26.91 41.72 6.83
C GLU A 144 -25.85 41.99 5.74
N ALA A 145 -24.61 42.32 6.13
CA ALA A 145 -23.54 42.66 5.20
C ALA A 145 -22.88 41.41 4.59
N SER A 146 -22.37 41.56 3.36
CA SER A 146 -21.54 40.54 2.72
C SER A 146 -20.19 40.41 3.43
N VAL A 147 -19.71 39.18 3.52
CA VAL A 147 -18.41 38.87 4.13
C VAL A 147 -17.32 38.97 3.07
N GLU A 148 -16.36 39.85 3.31
CA GLU A 148 -15.15 39.97 2.51
C GLU A 148 -13.94 39.41 3.28
N GLU A 149 -12.79 39.35 2.61
CA GLU A 149 -11.56 38.75 3.16
C GLU A 149 -11.12 39.40 4.49
N ASP A 150 -11.41 40.69 4.66
CA ASP A 150 -11.06 41.48 5.85
C ASP A 150 -12.23 41.65 6.82
N GLY A 151 -13.25 40.79 6.75
CA GLY A 151 -14.46 40.85 7.57
C GLY A 151 -15.61 41.56 6.87
N VAL A 152 -16.39 42.34 7.62
CA VAL A 152 -17.65 42.93 7.17
C VAL A 152 -17.62 44.46 7.31
N GLN A 153 -18.49 45.15 6.58
CA GLN A 153 -18.53 46.61 6.61
C GLN A 153 -18.76 47.13 8.04
N GLY A 154 -17.87 47.98 8.53
CA GLY A 154 -17.90 48.53 9.89
C GLY A 154 -17.18 47.70 10.97
N LYS A 155 -16.76 46.47 10.66
CA LYS A 155 -16.02 45.58 11.58
C LYS A 155 -14.89 44.87 10.82
N LYS A 156 -13.76 45.55 10.71
CA LYS A 156 -12.56 45.05 10.00
C LYS A 156 -11.75 44.09 10.87
N LEU A 157 -11.34 42.99 10.26
CA LEU A 157 -10.40 42.03 10.79
C LEU A 157 -8.98 42.39 10.32
N LEU A 158 -8.02 42.45 11.24
CA LEU A 158 -6.67 42.96 11.00
C LEU A 158 -5.66 41.82 10.77
N ASN A 159 -5.74 40.78 11.58
CA ASN A 159 -4.92 39.59 11.60
C ASN A 159 -5.67 38.32 11.15
N ILE A 160 -7.01 38.34 11.13
CA ILE A 160 -7.85 37.26 10.58
C ILE A 160 -8.19 37.59 9.12
N LYS A 161 -7.92 36.65 8.21
CA LYS A 161 -8.31 36.69 6.80
C LYS A 161 -9.33 35.61 6.52
N VAL A 162 -10.52 35.98 6.05
CA VAL A 162 -11.61 35.05 5.74
C VAL A 162 -11.48 34.53 4.31
N GLY A 163 -11.46 33.21 4.15
CA GLY A 163 -11.48 32.60 2.81
C GLY A 163 -12.91 32.42 2.30
N LYS A 164 -13.16 32.70 1.02
CA LYS A 164 -14.49 32.47 0.41
C LYS A 164 -14.76 30.98 0.19
N PHE A 165 -15.96 30.53 0.55
CA PHE A 165 -16.37 29.12 0.47
C PHE A 165 -16.24 28.56 -0.96
N ALA A 166 -16.58 29.36 -1.98
CA ALA A 166 -16.51 28.95 -3.39
C ALA A 166 -15.08 28.59 -3.88
N LYS A 167 -14.04 29.34 -3.46
CA LYS A 167 -12.64 29.06 -3.86
C LYS A 167 -12.06 27.85 -3.14
N ILE A 168 -12.55 27.57 -1.93
CA ILE A 168 -12.11 26.45 -1.10
C ILE A 168 -12.75 25.14 -1.61
N ARG A 169 -14.00 25.16 -2.10
CA ARG A 169 -14.64 24.04 -2.80
C ARG A 169 -13.77 23.50 -3.95
N ASP A 170 -13.29 24.34 -4.87
CA ASP A 170 -12.48 23.87 -6.01
C ASP A 170 -11.13 23.24 -5.62
N GLN A 171 -10.54 23.67 -4.50
CA GLN A 171 -9.31 23.08 -3.98
C GLN A 171 -9.58 21.81 -3.17
N LEU A 172 -10.72 21.74 -2.50
CA LEU A 172 -11.16 20.61 -1.70
C LEU A 172 -11.74 19.48 -2.54
N ASP A 173 -12.50 19.75 -3.60
CA ASP A 173 -12.97 18.74 -4.55
C ASP A 173 -11.75 18.00 -5.15
N LYS A 174 -10.68 18.73 -5.46
CA LYS A 174 -9.40 18.14 -5.88
C LYS A 174 -8.70 17.34 -4.77
N MET A 175 -8.83 17.73 -3.50
CA MET A 175 -8.26 16.98 -2.37
C MET A 175 -9.10 15.75 -2.00
N GLU A 176 -10.43 15.83 -2.13
CA GLU A 176 -11.39 14.76 -1.90
C GLU A 176 -11.29 13.71 -3.01
N ASP A 177 -11.16 14.12 -4.28
CA ASP A 177 -10.84 13.22 -5.39
C ASP A 177 -9.53 12.48 -5.16
N ASN A 178 -8.48 13.19 -4.71
CA ASN A 178 -7.20 12.57 -4.35
C ASN A 178 -7.29 11.66 -3.12
N ALA A 179 -8.10 12.02 -2.12
CA ALA A 179 -8.32 11.22 -0.92
C ALA A 179 -9.11 9.95 -1.24
N ILE A 180 -10.18 10.06 -2.04
CA ILE A 180 -10.97 8.94 -2.57
C ILE A 180 -10.08 8.04 -3.44
N GLU A 181 -9.22 8.61 -4.29
CA GLU A 181 -8.28 7.82 -5.09
C GLU A 181 -7.25 7.10 -4.19
N SER A 182 -6.77 7.77 -3.14
CA SER A 182 -5.84 7.17 -2.17
C SER A 182 -6.51 6.06 -1.34
N GLU A 183 -7.75 6.25 -0.91
CA GLU A 183 -8.54 5.27 -0.16
C GLU A 183 -8.90 4.07 -1.03
N ARG A 184 -9.32 4.30 -2.29
CA ARG A 184 -9.51 3.25 -3.30
C ARG A 184 -8.22 2.46 -3.56
N LYS A 185 -7.05 3.13 -3.63
CA LYS A 185 -5.74 2.45 -3.78
C LYS A 185 -5.39 1.62 -2.54
N VAL A 186 -5.65 2.15 -1.34
CA VAL A 186 -5.43 1.45 -0.06
C VAL A 186 -6.33 0.21 0.03
N ASP A 187 -7.61 0.33 -0.30
CA ASP A 187 -8.55 -0.79 -0.28
C ASP A 187 -8.25 -1.84 -1.32
N ARG A 188 -7.80 -1.47 -2.53
CA ARG A 188 -7.32 -2.42 -3.54
C ARG A 188 -6.09 -3.19 -3.07
N LYS A 189 -5.13 -2.50 -2.44
CA LYS A 189 -3.94 -3.16 -1.86
C LYS A 189 -4.34 -4.12 -0.73
N LYS A 190 -5.27 -3.72 0.16
CA LYS A 190 -5.82 -4.58 1.21
C LYS A 190 -6.55 -5.79 0.63
N TYR A 191 -7.35 -5.59 -0.42
CA TYR A 191 -8.05 -6.67 -1.11
C TYR A 191 -7.07 -7.67 -1.73
N ALA A 192 -6.05 -7.19 -2.44
CA ALA A 192 -5.05 -8.05 -3.05
C ALA A 192 -4.22 -8.84 -2.01
N LEU A 193 -3.87 -8.21 -0.88
CA LEU A 193 -3.27 -8.90 0.27
C LEU A 193 -4.21 -9.95 0.88
N THR A 194 -5.51 -9.65 0.94
CA THR A 194 -6.53 -10.59 1.44
C THR A 194 -6.68 -11.80 0.52
N VAL A 195 -6.75 -11.59 -0.79
CA VAL A 195 -6.80 -12.67 -1.80
C VAL A 195 -5.54 -13.53 -1.71
N TYR A 196 -4.37 -12.91 -1.56
CA TYR A 196 -3.11 -13.61 -1.35
C TYR A 196 -3.13 -14.49 -0.09
N ALA A 197 -3.48 -13.92 1.06
CA ALA A 197 -3.57 -14.66 2.32
C ALA A 197 -4.59 -15.81 2.26
N ARG A 198 -5.76 -15.58 1.66
CA ARG A 198 -6.79 -16.62 1.45
C ARG A 198 -6.29 -17.75 0.56
N THR A 199 -5.48 -17.45 -0.44
CA THR A 199 -4.91 -18.45 -1.35
C THR A 199 -3.84 -19.29 -0.65
N ILE A 200 -2.97 -18.67 0.13
CA ILE A 200 -2.01 -19.39 0.98
C ILE A 200 -2.75 -20.32 1.95
N TYR A 201 -3.81 -19.83 2.60
CA TYR A 201 -4.63 -20.63 3.50
C TYR A 201 -5.32 -21.81 2.80
N TYR A 202 -5.85 -21.59 1.59
CA TYR A 202 -6.43 -22.65 0.78
C TYR A 202 -5.38 -23.72 0.44
N MET A 203 -4.21 -23.30 -0.05
CA MET A 203 -3.12 -24.22 -0.41
C MET A 203 -2.63 -25.01 0.80
N ARG A 204 -2.55 -24.39 1.97
CA ARG A 204 -2.20 -25.07 3.23
C ARG A 204 -3.15 -26.22 3.50
N LYS A 205 -4.45 -25.94 3.53
CA LYS A 205 -5.48 -26.98 3.73
C LYS A 205 -5.43 -28.06 2.67
N PHE A 206 -5.15 -27.70 1.42
CA PHE A 206 -5.03 -28.65 0.33
C PHE A 206 -3.86 -29.62 0.55
N ILE A 207 -2.69 -29.08 0.90
CA ILE A 207 -1.48 -29.87 1.18
C ILE A 207 -1.66 -30.75 2.42
N GLU A 208 -2.21 -30.22 3.52
CA GLU A 208 -2.48 -30.99 4.75
C GLU A 208 -3.41 -32.19 4.48
N ARG A 209 -4.46 -31.98 3.66
CA ARG A 209 -5.37 -33.06 3.25
C ARG A 209 -4.71 -34.08 2.35
N LEU A 210 -3.85 -33.64 1.43
CA LEU A 210 -3.08 -34.52 0.56
C LEU A 210 -2.13 -35.41 1.38
N GLN A 211 -1.38 -34.80 2.31
CA GLN A 211 -0.40 -35.50 3.16
C GLN A 211 -1.05 -36.48 4.14
N SER A 212 -2.23 -36.14 4.67
CA SER A 212 -3.00 -37.06 5.54
C SER A 212 -3.75 -38.15 4.76
N GLY A 213 -3.68 -38.17 3.42
CA GLY A 213 -4.43 -39.11 2.58
C GLY A 213 -5.95 -38.89 2.64
N GLY A 214 -6.40 -37.75 3.15
CA GLY A 214 -7.81 -37.40 3.27
C GLY A 214 -8.43 -37.01 1.93
N GLN A 215 -9.74 -36.76 1.96
CA GLN A 215 -10.43 -36.21 0.79
C GLN A 215 -9.91 -34.81 0.47
N LEU A 216 -9.47 -34.61 -0.78
CA LEU A 216 -8.95 -33.32 -1.24
C LEU A 216 -10.06 -32.25 -1.24
N PRO A 217 -9.75 -30.99 -0.89
CA PRO A 217 -10.70 -29.89 -1.01
C PRO A 217 -11.21 -29.71 -2.44
N SER A 218 -12.42 -29.18 -2.58
CA SER A 218 -12.95 -28.76 -3.89
C SER A 218 -12.02 -27.73 -4.54
N MET A 219 -11.94 -27.75 -5.87
CA MET A 219 -11.19 -26.77 -6.68
C MET A 219 -11.94 -25.44 -6.85
N SER A 220 -13.24 -25.38 -6.55
CA SER A 220 -14.07 -24.18 -6.77
C SER A 220 -13.55 -22.92 -6.04
N PRO A 221 -13.10 -23.00 -4.78
CA PRO A 221 -12.46 -21.86 -4.11
C PRO A 221 -11.18 -21.41 -4.80
N ALA A 222 -10.34 -22.33 -5.28
CA ALA A 222 -9.14 -21.99 -6.04
C ALA A 222 -9.49 -21.27 -7.34
N GLN A 223 -10.50 -21.74 -8.07
CA GLN A 223 -10.97 -21.10 -9.30
C GLN A 223 -11.39 -19.64 -9.06
N ARG A 224 -12.10 -19.35 -7.96
CA ARG A 224 -12.48 -17.98 -7.61
C ARG A 224 -11.28 -17.13 -7.22
N LEU A 225 -10.39 -17.65 -6.38
CA LEU A 225 -9.18 -16.93 -5.96
C LEU A 225 -8.25 -16.62 -7.14
N VAL A 226 -8.09 -17.56 -8.07
CA VAL A 226 -7.34 -17.32 -9.32
C VAL A 226 -8.01 -16.25 -10.17
N GLN A 227 -9.34 -16.25 -10.25
CA GLN A 227 -10.06 -15.19 -10.96
C GLN A 227 -9.83 -13.82 -10.32
N ASP A 228 -9.91 -13.73 -8.99
CA ASP A 228 -9.59 -12.50 -8.25
C ASP A 228 -8.18 -11.99 -8.60
N PHE A 229 -7.20 -12.89 -8.73
CA PHE A 229 -5.84 -12.52 -9.15
C PHE A 229 -5.73 -12.04 -10.59
N VAL A 230 -6.48 -12.65 -11.51
CA VAL A 230 -6.57 -12.17 -12.91
C VAL A 230 -7.16 -10.77 -12.95
N ASP A 231 -8.19 -10.52 -12.13
CA ASP A 231 -8.86 -9.23 -12.03
C ASP A 231 -7.92 -8.16 -11.45
N ILE A 232 -7.20 -8.49 -10.37
CA ILE A 232 -6.19 -7.61 -9.76
C ILE A 232 -5.04 -7.30 -10.75
N ALA A 233 -4.54 -8.31 -11.47
CA ALA A 233 -3.43 -8.14 -12.41
C ALA A 233 -3.79 -7.19 -13.57
N ALA A 234 -5.04 -7.29 -14.06
CA ALA A 234 -5.55 -6.44 -15.13
C ALA A 234 -5.54 -4.95 -14.76
N GLU A 235 -5.70 -4.62 -13.48
CA GLU A 235 -5.82 -3.24 -13.01
C GLU A 235 -4.51 -2.62 -12.50
N GLN A 236 -3.65 -3.38 -11.82
CA GLN A 236 -2.48 -2.83 -11.11
C GLN A 236 -1.26 -3.76 -11.13
N ARG A 237 -0.68 -3.93 -12.32
CA ARG A 237 0.44 -4.83 -12.58
C ARG A 237 1.66 -4.65 -11.67
N SER A 238 2.08 -3.41 -11.39
CA SER A 238 3.30 -3.14 -10.63
C SER A 238 3.15 -3.44 -9.14
N HIS A 239 2.03 -3.02 -8.54
CA HIS A 239 1.69 -3.32 -7.16
C HIS A 239 1.49 -4.81 -6.93
N PHE A 240 0.96 -5.52 -7.93
CA PHE A 240 0.70 -6.94 -7.84
C PHE A 240 1.99 -7.76 -7.66
N LEU A 241 3.02 -7.49 -8.47
CA LEU A 241 4.33 -8.17 -8.35
C LEU A 241 5.02 -7.88 -7.01
N GLY A 242 4.97 -6.63 -6.53
CA GLY A 242 5.62 -6.19 -5.29
C GLY A 242 5.05 -6.77 -3.98
N MET A 243 3.87 -7.41 -4.01
CA MET A 243 3.31 -8.11 -2.84
C MET A 243 3.94 -9.49 -2.64
N THR A 244 5.21 -9.55 -2.28
CA THR A 244 5.86 -10.81 -1.86
C THR A 244 6.23 -10.70 -0.39
N THR A 245 5.55 -11.47 0.45
CA THR A 245 5.90 -11.61 1.87
C THR A 245 6.98 -12.68 2.02
N THR A 246 8.18 -12.28 2.43
CA THR A 246 9.26 -13.17 2.86
C THR A 246 8.98 -13.67 4.28
N ARG A 247 9.36 -14.86 4.79
CA ARG A 247 9.76 -16.18 4.29
C ARG A 247 9.65 -17.12 5.50
N SER A 248 8.92 -18.22 5.38
CA SER A 248 9.11 -19.40 6.23
C SER A 248 9.74 -20.46 5.36
N VAL A 249 10.91 -20.97 5.76
CA VAL A 249 11.59 -22.10 5.08
C VAL A 249 10.69 -23.33 5.08
N ASP A 250 9.90 -23.50 6.15
CA ASP A 250 9.04 -24.65 6.39
C ASP A 250 7.78 -24.64 5.50
N GLU A 251 7.42 -23.48 4.94
CA GLU A 251 6.22 -23.29 4.12
C GLU A 251 6.54 -22.95 2.66
N TYR A 252 7.79 -23.19 2.24
CA TYR A 252 8.30 -22.82 0.92
C TYR A 252 7.34 -23.18 -0.22
N LEU A 253 6.82 -24.41 -0.24
CA LEU A 253 5.96 -24.89 -1.32
C LEU A 253 4.65 -24.09 -1.46
N LEU A 254 4.07 -23.63 -0.35
CA LEU A 254 2.84 -22.83 -0.35
C LEU A 254 3.07 -21.48 -1.02
N PHE A 255 4.10 -20.77 -0.55
CA PHE A 255 4.44 -19.45 -1.08
C PHE A 255 4.93 -19.53 -2.52
N HIS A 256 5.75 -20.54 -2.84
CA HIS A 256 6.24 -20.78 -4.19
C HIS A 256 5.09 -20.97 -5.19
N SER A 257 4.08 -21.75 -4.82
CA SER A 257 2.92 -22.01 -5.67
C SER A 257 2.12 -20.73 -5.97
N VAL A 258 1.85 -19.93 -4.93
CA VAL A 258 1.08 -18.69 -5.08
C VAL A 258 1.87 -17.60 -5.81
N ASN A 259 3.16 -17.45 -5.51
CA ASN A 259 4.02 -16.49 -6.21
C ASN A 259 4.19 -16.85 -7.67
N THR A 260 4.44 -18.12 -7.98
CA THR A 260 4.57 -18.61 -9.36
C THR A 260 3.31 -18.33 -10.16
N MET A 261 2.13 -18.64 -9.60
CA MET A 261 0.85 -18.31 -10.23
C MET A 261 0.70 -16.82 -10.50
N LYS A 262 0.98 -15.97 -9.50
CA LYS A 262 0.91 -14.52 -9.66
C LYS A 262 1.81 -14.01 -10.78
N ILE A 263 3.07 -14.45 -10.79
CA ILE A 263 4.05 -14.06 -11.81
C ILE A 263 3.60 -14.57 -13.20
N ALA A 264 3.10 -15.81 -13.28
CA ALA A 264 2.60 -16.40 -14.51
C ALA A 264 1.40 -15.64 -15.08
N ILE A 265 0.45 -15.21 -14.24
CA ILE A 265 -0.70 -14.40 -14.67
C ILE A 265 -0.22 -13.08 -15.27
N VAL A 266 0.69 -12.37 -14.59
CA VAL A 266 1.23 -11.09 -15.09
C VAL A 266 2.03 -11.27 -16.37
N PHE A 267 2.76 -12.37 -16.49
CA PHE A 267 3.51 -12.68 -17.69
C PHE A 267 2.55 -13.04 -18.84
N GLY A 268 1.53 -13.85 -18.59
CA GLY A 268 0.48 -14.17 -19.55
C GLY A 268 -0.25 -12.92 -20.08
N GLN A 269 -0.48 -11.94 -19.21
CA GLN A 269 -1.04 -10.65 -19.62
C GLN A 269 -0.14 -9.91 -20.62
N GLU A 270 1.19 -9.92 -20.43
CA GLU A 270 2.14 -9.34 -21.40
C GLU A 270 2.08 -10.02 -22.76
N LEU A 271 1.89 -11.34 -22.74
CA LEU A 271 1.78 -12.15 -23.94
C LEU A 271 0.43 -11.96 -24.66
N GLY A 272 -0.46 -11.11 -24.13
CA GLY A 272 -1.77 -10.85 -24.71
C GLY A 272 -2.78 -11.99 -24.49
N LEU A 273 -2.57 -12.85 -23.49
CA LEU A 273 -3.54 -13.88 -23.16
C LEU A 273 -4.85 -13.25 -22.68
N SER A 274 -5.97 -13.80 -23.16
CA SER A 274 -7.30 -13.42 -22.68
C SER A 274 -7.49 -13.73 -21.19
N ARG A 275 -8.47 -13.09 -20.54
CA ARG A 275 -8.78 -13.35 -19.12
C ARG A 275 -9.06 -14.81 -18.82
N ALA A 276 -9.78 -15.51 -19.69
CA ALA A 276 -10.05 -16.94 -19.56
C ALA A 276 -8.77 -17.78 -19.68
N GLN A 277 -7.86 -17.41 -20.60
CA GLN A 277 -6.57 -18.09 -20.72
C GLN A 277 -5.68 -17.83 -19.50
N MET A 278 -5.62 -16.59 -19.00
CA MET A 278 -4.90 -16.25 -17.78
C MET A 278 -5.45 -16.99 -16.56
N HIS A 279 -6.76 -17.20 -16.48
CA HIS A 279 -7.38 -18.01 -15.43
C HIS A 279 -6.88 -19.46 -15.47
N GLU A 280 -6.92 -20.11 -16.64
CA GLU A 280 -6.42 -21.48 -16.76
C GLU A 280 -4.91 -21.59 -16.53
N LEU A 281 -4.14 -20.60 -16.99
CA LEU A 281 -2.70 -20.51 -16.72
C LEU A 281 -2.44 -20.37 -15.21
N GLY A 282 -3.20 -19.52 -14.53
CA GLY A 282 -3.11 -19.34 -13.07
C GLY A 282 -3.46 -20.62 -12.32
N MET A 283 -4.52 -21.33 -12.73
CA MET A 283 -4.87 -22.62 -12.16
C MET A 283 -3.75 -23.66 -12.36
N ALA A 284 -3.15 -23.73 -13.54
CA ALA A 284 -2.03 -24.64 -13.80
C ALA A 284 -0.81 -24.27 -12.95
N ALA A 285 -0.45 -23.00 -12.89
CA ALA A 285 0.69 -22.49 -12.13
C ALA A 285 0.53 -22.70 -10.61
N LEU A 286 -0.68 -22.55 -10.07
CA LEU A 286 -0.94 -22.72 -8.63
C LEU A 286 -0.69 -24.17 -8.17
N PHE A 287 -0.92 -25.16 -9.03
CA PHE A 287 -0.78 -26.58 -8.68
C PHE A 287 0.42 -27.27 -9.32
N HIS A 288 1.27 -26.54 -10.05
CA HIS A 288 2.33 -27.11 -10.87
C HIS A 288 3.35 -27.98 -10.10
N ASP A 289 3.54 -27.67 -8.81
CA ASP A 289 4.47 -28.38 -7.90
C ASP A 289 3.75 -29.12 -6.77
N ILE A 290 2.43 -29.32 -6.85
CA ILE A 290 1.67 -29.92 -5.74
C ILE A 290 2.15 -31.33 -5.39
N GLY A 291 2.75 -32.05 -6.35
CA GLY A 291 3.36 -33.36 -6.12
C GLY A 291 4.55 -33.32 -5.16
N MET A 292 5.19 -32.18 -4.94
CA MET A 292 6.25 -32.05 -3.94
C MET A 292 5.73 -32.29 -2.51
N ALA A 293 4.43 -32.09 -2.26
CA ALA A 293 3.82 -32.36 -0.97
C ALA A 293 3.77 -33.84 -0.61
N GLU A 294 3.90 -34.76 -1.58
CA GLU A 294 4.00 -36.21 -1.33
C GLU A 294 5.44 -36.64 -0.98
N ILE A 295 6.44 -35.75 -1.09
CA ILE A 295 7.83 -36.06 -0.74
C ILE A 295 8.05 -35.88 0.76
N ASP A 296 8.81 -36.81 1.35
CA ASP A 296 9.25 -36.75 2.74
C ASP A 296 9.88 -35.37 3.08
N PRO A 297 9.30 -34.63 4.05
CA PRO A 297 9.87 -33.35 4.51
C PRO A 297 11.31 -33.47 5.01
N GLY A 298 11.67 -34.62 5.58
CA GLY A 298 13.03 -34.93 6.02
C GLY A 298 14.04 -34.99 4.87
N ILE A 299 13.59 -35.18 3.62
CA ILE A 299 14.42 -35.07 2.41
C ILE A 299 14.43 -33.62 1.91
N LEU A 300 13.26 -32.97 1.82
CA LEU A 300 13.13 -31.60 1.29
C LEU A 300 13.89 -30.54 2.11
N ASN A 301 13.94 -30.72 3.44
CA ASN A 301 14.50 -29.74 4.36
C ASN A 301 15.99 -29.99 4.70
N LYS A 302 16.66 -30.95 4.03
CA LYS A 302 18.08 -31.21 4.30
C LYS A 302 18.95 -30.02 3.90
N ARG A 303 19.83 -29.62 4.82
CA ARG A 303 20.86 -28.58 4.61
C ARG A 303 22.18 -29.12 4.04
N ARG A 304 22.22 -30.41 3.68
CA ARG A 304 23.37 -31.07 3.03
C ARG A 304 23.06 -31.41 1.59
N GLN A 305 24.09 -31.76 0.81
CA GLN A 305 23.88 -32.36 -0.51
C GLN A 305 23.04 -33.64 -0.38
N LEU A 306 22.10 -33.80 -1.31
CA LEU A 306 21.23 -34.96 -1.39
C LEU A 306 21.99 -36.15 -1.96
N THR A 307 21.69 -37.35 -1.45
CA THR A 307 22.18 -38.58 -2.09
C THR A 307 21.51 -38.77 -3.45
N LYS A 308 22.09 -39.61 -4.31
CA LYS A 308 21.50 -39.94 -5.62
C LYS A 308 20.07 -40.48 -5.47
N GLU A 309 19.81 -41.26 -4.43
CA GLU A 309 18.50 -41.84 -4.16
C GLU A 309 17.49 -40.81 -3.65
N GLU A 310 17.91 -39.93 -2.74
CA GLU A 310 17.09 -38.79 -2.29
C GLU A 310 16.74 -37.88 -3.46
N ARG A 311 17.70 -37.63 -4.36
CA ARG A 311 17.49 -36.84 -5.56
C ARG A 311 16.50 -37.50 -6.51
N ARG A 312 16.62 -38.81 -6.77
CA ARG A 312 15.66 -39.56 -7.59
C ARG A 312 14.24 -39.47 -7.05
N ARG A 313 14.04 -39.56 -5.73
CA ARG A 313 12.72 -39.40 -5.11
C ARG A 313 12.14 -38.01 -5.35
N ILE A 314 12.97 -36.98 -5.27
CA ILE A 314 12.55 -35.62 -5.63
C ILE A 314 12.20 -35.55 -7.12
N ASP A 315 13.03 -36.08 -8.01
CA ASP A 315 12.82 -36.00 -9.46
C ASP A 315 11.51 -36.68 -9.93
N LEU A 316 10.86 -37.50 -9.09
CA LEU A 316 9.54 -38.10 -9.35
C LEU A 316 8.35 -37.17 -9.05
N PHE A 317 8.56 -36.01 -8.39
CA PHE A 317 7.46 -35.10 -8.04
C PHE A 317 6.58 -34.66 -9.22
N PRO A 318 7.05 -34.52 -10.47
CA PRO A 318 6.17 -34.20 -11.59
C PRO A 318 5.12 -35.29 -11.81
N LEU A 319 5.48 -36.57 -11.62
CA LEU A 319 4.53 -37.67 -11.68
C LEU A 319 3.54 -37.64 -10.51
N HIS A 320 4.02 -37.31 -9.30
CA HIS A 320 3.15 -37.10 -8.13
C HIS A 320 2.14 -35.97 -8.34
N THR A 321 2.54 -34.91 -9.05
CA THR A 321 1.67 -33.79 -9.43
C THR A 321 0.54 -34.27 -10.33
N VAL A 322 0.87 -34.99 -11.42
CA VAL A 322 -0.13 -35.57 -12.32
C VAL A 322 -1.08 -36.49 -11.57
N LYS A 323 -0.54 -37.40 -10.75
CA LYS A 323 -1.34 -38.33 -9.93
C LYS A 323 -2.30 -37.57 -9.00
N THR A 324 -1.83 -36.51 -8.37
CA THR A 324 -2.64 -35.69 -7.44
C THR A 324 -3.77 -34.96 -8.17
N LEU A 325 -3.49 -34.36 -9.32
CA LEU A 325 -4.50 -33.68 -10.13
C LEU A 325 -5.59 -34.65 -10.60
N LEU A 326 -5.22 -35.88 -10.99
CA LEU A 326 -6.15 -36.93 -11.41
C LEU A 326 -7.08 -37.41 -10.28
N LYS A 327 -6.69 -37.26 -9.00
CA LYS A 327 -7.58 -37.57 -7.87
C LYS A 327 -8.81 -36.66 -7.80
N GLY A 328 -8.81 -35.53 -8.53
CA GLY A 328 -9.86 -34.51 -8.54
C GLY A 328 -11.24 -34.93 -9.11
N ARG A 329 -11.43 -36.20 -9.51
CA ARG A 329 -12.68 -36.82 -9.99
C ARG A 329 -13.37 -36.19 -11.22
N SER A 330 -12.86 -35.09 -11.77
CA SER A 330 -13.30 -34.51 -13.05
C SER A 330 -12.12 -34.35 -13.99
N LEU A 331 -12.20 -34.98 -15.16
CA LEU A 331 -11.24 -34.87 -16.28
C LEU A 331 -11.84 -33.99 -17.38
N ASP A 332 -12.05 -32.71 -17.09
CA ASP A 332 -12.43 -31.73 -18.10
C ASP A 332 -11.20 -31.20 -18.85
N MET A 333 -11.45 -30.41 -19.90
CA MET A 333 -10.40 -29.79 -20.71
C MET A 333 -9.47 -28.88 -19.88
N GLY A 334 -10.00 -28.24 -18.82
CA GLY A 334 -9.20 -27.42 -17.91
C GLY A 334 -8.20 -28.28 -17.12
N MET A 335 -8.65 -29.42 -16.58
CA MET A 335 -7.80 -30.38 -15.89
C MET A 335 -6.70 -30.93 -16.81
N THR A 336 -7.02 -31.30 -18.05
CA THR A 336 -6.03 -31.76 -19.02
C THR A 336 -4.96 -30.70 -19.29
N LYS A 337 -5.36 -29.44 -19.49
CA LYS A 337 -4.42 -28.32 -19.65
C LYS A 337 -3.50 -28.15 -18.45
N ARG A 338 -4.03 -28.28 -17.23
CA ARG A 338 -3.24 -28.19 -15.98
C ARG A 338 -2.21 -29.31 -15.88
N ILE A 339 -2.60 -30.54 -16.20
CA ILE A 339 -1.71 -31.70 -16.19
C ILE A 339 -0.56 -31.51 -17.19
N ILE A 340 -0.88 -31.15 -18.44
CA ILE A 340 0.11 -30.92 -19.50
C ILE A 340 1.06 -29.79 -19.09
N ALA A 341 0.53 -28.63 -18.72
CA ALA A 341 1.34 -27.47 -18.38
C ALA A 341 2.25 -27.71 -17.15
N SER A 342 1.75 -28.43 -16.13
CA SER A 342 2.54 -28.78 -14.95
C SER A 342 3.71 -29.70 -15.28
N TYR A 343 3.50 -30.64 -16.20
CA TYR A 343 4.55 -31.55 -16.68
C TYR A 343 5.57 -30.82 -17.56
N GLU A 344 5.10 -30.09 -18.58
CA GLU A 344 5.93 -29.30 -19.49
C GLU A 344 6.79 -28.26 -18.76
N ALA A 345 6.29 -27.69 -17.66
CA ALA A 345 7.03 -26.74 -16.84
C ALA A 345 8.32 -27.32 -16.23
N LYS A 346 8.50 -28.65 -16.27
CA LYS A 346 9.68 -29.39 -15.76
C LYS A 346 10.58 -29.92 -16.87
N VAL A 347 10.25 -29.61 -18.13
CA VAL A 347 11.05 -30.00 -19.28
C VAL A 347 11.92 -28.83 -19.71
N ASP A 348 13.23 -29.08 -19.83
CA ASP A 348 14.16 -28.10 -20.37
C ASP A 348 13.87 -27.87 -21.86
N TYR A 349 13.80 -26.60 -22.27
CA TYR A 349 13.52 -26.19 -23.66
C TYR A 349 14.52 -26.76 -24.67
N SER A 350 15.80 -26.79 -24.31
CA SER A 350 16.89 -27.20 -25.19
C SER A 350 17.93 -28.05 -24.50
N VAL A 351 18.73 -28.74 -25.30
CA VAL A 351 19.92 -29.46 -24.82
C VAL A 351 21.17 -28.63 -25.16
N PRO A 352 22.01 -28.29 -24.18
CA PRO A 352 23.29 -27.63 -24.47
C PRO A 352 24.24 -28.62 -25.12
N MET A 353 24.68 -28.35 -26.35
CA MET A 353 25.80 -29.06 -26.97
C MET A 353 27.10 -28.46 -26.48
N LYS A 354 27.88 -29.27 -25.77
CA LYS A 354 29.23 -28.93 -25.33
C LYS A 354 30.24 -29.39 -26.37
N ASP A 355 31.26 -28.58 -26.63
CA ASP A 355 32.42 -29.02 -27.39
C ASP A 355 33.31 -29.97 -26.56
N LYS A 356 34.42 -30.43 -27.18
CA LYS A 356 35.39 -31.32 -26.52
C LYS A 356 36.04 -30.69 -25.28
N ASP A 357 36.04 -29.36 -25.20
CA ASP A 357 36.63 -28.59 -24.10
C ASP A 357 35.58 -28.27 -23.01
N GLY A 358 34.33 -28.72 -23.20
CA GLY A 358 33.24 -28.55 -22.24
C GLY A 358 32.45 -27.25 -22.39
N ASN A 359 32.80 -26.40 -23.37
CA ASN A 359 32.13 -25.12 -23.61
C ASN A 359 30.82 -25.33 -24.38
N VAL A 360 29.75 -24.65 -23.96
CA VAL A 360 28.45 -24.72 -24.65
C VAL A 360 28.56 -23.94 -25.97
N LYS A 361 28.48 -24.64 -27.10
CA LYS A 361 28.53 -24.03 -28.45
C LYS A 361 27.15 -23.77 -29.06
N LEU A 362 26.16 -24.59 -28.70
CA LEU A 362 24.83 -24.54 -29.31
C LEU A 362 23.75 -24.99 -28.33
N MET A 363 22.53 -24.49 -28.52
CA MET A 363 21.33 -24.98 -27.88
C MET A 363 20.36 -25.47 -28.95
N LEU A 364 20.00 -26.75 -28.88
CA LEU A 364 19.04 -27.36 -29.80
C LEU A 364 17.69 -27.52 -29.10
N PRO A 365 16.59 -26.96 -29.64
CA PRO A 365 15.25 -27.19 -29.11
C PRO A 365 14.98 -28.70 -29.02
N LYS A 366 14.58 -29.16 -27.84
CA LYS A 366 14.43 -30.58 -27.55
C LYS A 366 13.03 -31.09 -27.88
N VAL A 367 12.02 -30.26 -27.64
CA VAL A 367 10.60 -30.57 -27.75
C VAL A 367 9.82 -29.28 -27.99
N GLU A 368 8.68 -29.39 -28.66
CA GLU A 368 7.69 -28.31 -28.71
C GLU A 368 6.96 -28.28 -27.35
N LEU A 369 7.07 -27.16 -26.63
CA LEU A 369 6.43 -26.96 -25.34
C LEU A 369 5.23 -26.03 -25.50
N GLY A 370 4.12 -26.36 -24.83
CA GLY A 370 3.00 -25.45 -24.72
C GLY A 370 3.37 -24.15 -24.01
N VAL A 371 2.71 -23.06 -24.44
CA VAL A 371 2.94 -21.70 -23.87
C VAL A 371 2.77 -21.69 -22.35
N TYR A 372 1.81 -22.44 -21.80
CA TYR A 372 1.57 -22.47 -20.36
C TYR A 372 2.73 -23.12 -19.61
N GLY A 373 3.23 -24.26 -20.09
CA GLY A 373 4.39 -24.92 -19.50
C GLY A 373 5.63 -24.03 -19.52
N SER A 374 5.90 -23.39 -20.66
CA SER A 374 7.03 -22.47 -20.80
C SER A 374 6.92 -21.24 -19.89
N VAL A 375 5.74 -20.63 -19.79
CA VAL A 375 5.48 -19.48 -18.90
C VAL A 375 5.64 -19.87 -17.43
N ILE A 376 5.10 -21.02 -17.02
CA ILE A 376 5.22 -21.52 -15.65
C ILE A 376 6.68 -21.84 -15.32
N ASN A 377 7.45 -22.45 -16.23
CA ASN A 377 8.87 -22.77 -16.00
C ASN A 377 9.69 -21.50 -15.71
N ILE A 378 9.50 -20.45 -16.51
CA ILE A 378 10.17 -19.15 -16.32
C ILE A 378 9.75 -18.54 -14.99
N ALA A 379 8.44 -18.45 -14.72
CA ALA A 379 7.90 -17.86 -13.49
C ALA A 379 8.37 -18.61 -12.23
N ALA A 380 8.32 -19.94 -12.24
CA ALA A 380 8.73 -20.80 -11.14
C ALA A 380 10.23 -20.70 -10.89
N THR A 381 11.05 -20.68 -11.94
CA THR A 381 12.50 -20.55 -11.77
C THR A 381 12.86 -19.17 -11.19
N TYR A 382 12.22 -18.12 -11.67
CA TYR A 382 12.44 -16.77 -11.13
C TYR A 382 12.05 -16.67 -9.64
N ASP A 383 10.87 -17.16 -9.26
CA ASP A 383 10.46 -17.18 -7.84
C ASP A 383 11.41 -18.04 -7.01
N ALA A 384 11.81 -19.22 -7.51
CA ALA A 384 12.76 -20.07 -6.83
C ALA A 384 14.10 -19.36 -6.57
N LEU A 385 14.61 -18.58 -7.53
CA LEU A 385 15.85 -17.79 -7.39
C LEU A 385 15.71 -16.63 -6.42
N THR A 386 14.56 -15.95 -6.41
CA THR A 386 14.31 -14.76 -5.58
C THR A 386 13.71 -15.07 -4.21
N SER A 387 13.35 -16.33 -3.95
CA SER A 387 12.95 -16.85 -2.65
C SER A 387 14.10 -17.57 -1.94
N ALA A 388 14.21 -17.44 -0.61
CA ALA A 388 15.15 -18.27 0.16
C ALA A 388 14.61 -19.69 0.30
N ARG A 389 15.53 -20.64 0.31
CA ARG A 389 15.31 -22.08 0.43
C ARG A 389 16.14 -22.62 1.61
N PRO A 390 15.84 -23.82 2.15
CA PRO A 390 16.58 -24.39 3.28
C PRO A 390 18.11 -24.42 3.12
N PHE A 391 18.57 -24.55 1.88
CA PHE A 391 19.98 -24.73 1.49
C PHE A 391 20.57 -23.54 0.71
N ARG A 392 19.80 -22.46 0.48
CA ARG A 392 20.27 -21.31 -0.32
C ARG A 392 19.53 -20.02 0.03
N GLU A 393 20.27 -18.94 0.22
CA GLU A 393 19.69 -17.60 0.33
C GLU A 393 19.05 -17.14 -1.00
N SER A 394 18.25 -16.09 -0.94
CA SER A 394 17.65 -15.52 -2.14
C SER A 394 18.62 -14.63 -2.89
N TYR A 395 18.57 -14.72 -4.22
CA TYR A 395 19.19 -13.74 -5.08
C TYR A 395 18.33 -12.48 -5.20
N GLY A 396 18.97 -11.33 -5.44
CA GLY A 396 18.27 -10.14 -5.89
C GLY A 396 17.66 -10.35 -7.29
N PRO A 397 16.59 -9.64 -7.65
CA PRO A 397 15.95 -9.73 -8.97
C PRO A 397 16.93 -9.67 -10.15
N GLU A 398 17.87 -8.73 -10.13
CA GLU A 398 18.86 -8.55 -11.20
C GLU A 398 19.80 -9.75 -11.35
N VAL A 399 20.26 -10.29 -10.21
CA VAL A 399 21.10 -11.49 -10.18
C VAL A 399 20.32 -12.70 -10.67
N ALA A 400 19.06 -12.86 -10.25
CA ALA A 400 18.21 -13.95 -10.70
C ALA A 400 18.00 -13.92 -12.22
N LEU A 401 17.69 -12.75 -12.80
CA LEU A 401 17.53 -12.61 -14.25
C LEU A 401 18.85 -12.87 -15.00
N THR A 402 19.98 -12.40 -14.45
CA THR A 402 21.31 -12.66 -15.02
C THR A 402 21.60 -14.16 -15.09
N LEU A 403 21.41 -14.89 -13.98
CA LEU A 403 21.58 -16.34 -13.94
C LEU A 403 20.67 -17.06 -14.94
N MET A 404 19.43 -16.58 -15.10
CA MET A 404 18.48 -17.18 -16.04
C MET A 404 18.93 -17.03 -17.50
N ILE A 405 19.49 -15.87 -17.87
CA ILE A 405 19.94 -15.61 -19.26
C ILE A 405 21.35 -16.13 -19.55
N SER A 406 22.23 -16.25 -18.56
CA SER A 406 23.60 -16.75 -18.77
C SER A 406 23.71 -18.26 -18.55
N ASP A 407 23.34 -18.73 -17.36
CA ASP A 407 23.72 -20.06 -16.87
C ASP A 407 22.61 -21.08 -17.11
N MET A 408 21.37 -20.61 -17.23
CA MET A 408 20.16 -21.44 -17.34
C MET A 408 19.42 -21.24 -18.67
N GLN A 409 20.03 -20.57 -19.65
CA GLN A 409 19.44 -20.27 -20.96
C GLN A 409 18.85 -21.50 -21.67
N TYR A 410 19.43 -22.68 -21.45
CA TYR A 410 18.96 -23.92 -22.07
C TYR A 410 17.57 -24.36 -21.59
N LYS A 411 17.11 -23.89 -20.43
CA LYS A 411 15.84 -24.27 -19.81
C LYS A 411 14.64 -23.57 -20.42
N PHE A 412 14.83 -22.41 -21.05
CA PHE A 412 13.75 -21.51 -21.40
C PHE A 412 13.70 -21.26 -22.91
N ASP A 413 12.50 -20.99 -23.40
CA ASP A 413 12.35 -20.39 -24.72
C ASP A 413 12.99 -18.99 -24.72
N PRO A 414 13.96 -18.70 -25.61
CA PRO A 414 14.68 -17.43 -25.61
C PRO A 414 13.79 -16.21 -25.88
N PHE A 415 12.72 -16.36 -26.66
CA PHE A 415 11.79 -15.27 -26.93
C PHE A 415 10.97 -14.96 -25.68
N LEU A 416 10.39 -15.99 -25.06
CA LEU A 416 9.61 -15.82 -23.83
C LEU A 416 10.46 -15.27 -22.68
N LEU A 417 11.70 -15.75 -22.51
CA LEU A 417 12.60 -15.23 -21.47
C LEU A 417 12.89 -13.72 -21.67
N ARG A 418 13.11 -13.27 -22.90
CA ARG A 418 13.31 -11.84 -23.20
C ARG A 418 12.07 -11.01 -22.90
N VAL A 419 10.88 -11.50 -23.21
CA VAL A 419 9.63 -10.82 -22.85
C VAL A 419 9.50 -10.74 -21.32
N PHE A 420 9.75 -11.86 -20.62
CA PHE A 420 9.71 -11.91 -19.16
C PHE A 420 10.65 -10.90 -18.50
N MET A 421 11.87 -10.74 -19.01
CA MET A 421 12.80 -9.73 -18.50
C MET A 421 12.24 -8.32 -18.59
N LYS A 422 11.52 -7.98 -19.68
CA LYS A 422 10.83 -6.69 -19.80
C LYS A 422 9.72 -6.54 -18.75
N VAL A 423 8.95 -7.59 -18.51
CA VAL A 423 7.90 -7.61 -17.47
C VAL A 423 8.48 -7.28 -16.10
N MET A 424 9.64 -7.87 -15.76
CA MET A 424 10.29 -7.65 -14.48
C MET A 424 11.04 -6.32 -14.40
N ALA A 425 11.56 -5.81 -15.52
CA ALA A 425 12.19 -4.49 -15.62
C ALA A 425 11.21 -3.32 -15.38
N ILE A 426 9.90 -3.54 -15.50
CA ILE A 426 8.84 -2.55 -15.23
C ILE A 426 8.67 -2.28 -13.70
N GLN A 427 9.57 -2.75 -12.83
CA GLN A 427 9.59 -2.39 -11.40
C GLN A 427 10.64 -1.33 -11.05
N PRO A 428 10.34 -0.02 -11.18
CA PRO A 428 11.00 1.01 -10.38
C PRO A 428 10.09 1.44 -9.22
N VAL A 429 10.49 1.15 -7.98
CA VAL A 429 10.05 1.90 -6.80
C VAL A 429 11.31 2.40 -6.10
N LYS A 430 11.49 3.73 -6.13
CA LYS A 430 12.55 4.56 -5.54
C LYS A 430 13.80 3.81 -5.01
N VAL A 431 14.84 3.81 -5.82
CA VAL A 431 16.22 3.70 -5.32
C VAL A 431 16.51 4.99 -4.54
N LEU A 432 16.57 4.90 -3.21
CA LEU A 432 17.31 5.90 -2.45
C LEU A 432 18.81 5.66 -2.77
N PRO A 433 19.58 6.71 -3.08
CA PRO A 433 20.98 6.58 -3.46
C PRO A 433 21.82 5.90 -2.34
N PRO A 434 22.99 5.33 -2.69
CA PRO A 434 23.82 4.58 -1.76
C PRO A 434 24.22 5.47 -0.58
N GLY A 435 23.64 5.21 0.61
CA GLY A 435 23.85 6.04 1.81
C GLY A 435 22.77 5.93 2.89
N GLN A 436 21.59 5.35 2.59
CA GLN A 436 20.56 5.09 3.60
C GLN A 436 20.33 3.59 3.79
N GLN A 437 21.26 2.93 4.48
CA GLN A 437 20.89 1.81 5.36
C GLN A 437 20.47 2.41 6.70
N VAL A 438 19.17 2.49 6.97
CA VAL A 438 18.70 2.51 8.36
C VAL A 438 17.58 1.49 8.50
N ILE A 439 17.87 0.52 9.34
CA ILE A 439 17.01 -0.54 9.86
C ILE A 439 15.69 0.08 10.34
N SER A 440 14.56 -0.38 9.80
CA SER A 440 13.24 -0.10 10.37
C SER A 440 12.81 -1.29 11.22
N PHE A 441 12.85 -1.10 12.54
CA PHE A 441 11.93 -1.77 13.45
C PHE A 441 10.78 -0.79 13.74
N GLY A 442 9.56 -1.23 13.49
CA GLY A 442 8.32 -0.49 13.71
C GLY A 442 7.13 -1.35 13.32
#